data_AF-A0A2N1V0B9-F1
#
_entry.id   AF-A0A2N1V0B9-F1
#
_cell.length_a   1.000
_cell.length_b   1.000
_cell.length_c   1.000
_cell.angle_alpha   90.00
_cell.angle_beta   90.00
_cell.angle_gamma   90.00
#
_symmetry.space_group_name_H-M   'P 1'
#
loop_
_entity.id
_entity.type
_entity.pdbx_description
1 polymer ?
#
loop_
_entity_poly.entity_id
_entity_poly.type
_entity_poly.pdbx_seq_one_letter_code
_entity_poly.pdbx_strand_id
1 'polypeptide(L)'
;MTHIRIIVIALVLVTLNACVIVKKFETETREPLVKLSPKPIIAMQDDFIRSSEGDMIAAIPVGWFFVDLEGKASVGTIAIATTKDYNLTAVFKKLPTSIELEKNFKEDKEYGIAKYSYTIKANKTGGNCQLTSKYGMIEAGNLKYGTYRYSNTGGALTARTAVFKTDIDNYYEFTLIPTDIKGMSFPTEVDQENIFKSIIATMKY
;
A
#
# COMPACT_ATOMS: atom_id res chain seq x y z
N MET A 1 -36.33 15.01 -70.68
CA MET A 1 -36.41 14.07 -69.53
C MET A 1 -35.28 13.03 -69.49
N THR A 2 -34.67 12.67 -70.62
CA THR A 2 -33.56 11.70 -70.70
C THR A 2 -32.25 12.21 -70.07
N HIS A 3 -31.90 13.48 -70.25
CA HIS A 3 -30.66 14.05 -69.68
C HIS A 3 -30.65 14.11 -68.14
N ILE A 4 -31.81 14.33 -67.52
CA ILE A 4 -31.94 14.34 -66.05
C ILE A 4 -31.68 12.94 -65.47
N ARG A 5 -32.14 11.88 -66.15
CA ARG A 5 -31.90 10.49 -65.72
C ARG A 5 -30.42 10.11 -65.79
N ILE A 6 -29.71 10.59 -66.81
CA ILE A 6 -28.27 10.34 -66.99
C ILE A 6 -27.46 11.03 -65.88
N ILE A 7 -27.82 12.26 -65.52
CA ILE A 7 -27.15 13.01 -64.44
C ILE A 7 -27.35 12.32 -63.08
N VAL A 8 -28.56 11.83 -62.80
CA VAL A 8 -28.85 11.10 -61.55
C VAL A 8 -28.07 9.80 -61.47
N ILE A 9 -27.96 9.05 -62.58
CA ILE A 9 -27.18 7.80 -62.61
C ILE A 9 -25.68 8.08 -62.42
N ALA A 10 -25.16 9.14 -63.03
CA ALA A 10 -23.76 9.55 -62.85
C ALA A 10 -23.47 9.97 -61.40
N LEU A 11 -24.38 10.68 -60.74
CA LEU A 11 -24.21 11.10 -59.35
C LEU A 11 -24.17 9.90 -58.38
N VAL A 12 -25.01 8.88 -58.62
CA VAL A 12 -25.05 7.65 -57.82
C VAL A 12 -23.80 6.79 -58.02
N LEU A 13 -23.24 6.76 -59.23
CA LEU A 13 -21.99 6.04 -59.51
C LEU A 13 -20.77 6.70 -58.85
N VAL A 14 -20.77 8.03 -58.67
CA VAL A 14 -19.69 8.74 -57.97
C VAL A 14 -19.76 8.52 -56.46
N THR A 15 -20.96 8.45 -55.87
CA THR A 15 -21.11 8.20 -54.42
C THR A 15 -20.81 6.76 -54.03
N LEU A 16 -21.02 5.79 -54.92
CA LEU A 16 -20.74 4.37 -54.67
C LEU A 16 -19.24 4.01 -54.78
N ASN A 17 -18.41 4.86 -55.40
CA ASN A 17 -16.95 4.64 -55.50
C ASN A 17 -16.13 5.37 -54.42
N ALA A 18 -16.79 6.05 -53.46
CA ALA A 18 -16.13 6.63 -52.30
C ALA A 18 -15.79 5.54 -51.26
N CYS A 19 -14.87 4.62 -51.61
CA CYS A 19 -14.24 3.75 -50.63
C CYS A 19 -13.38 4.62 -49.69
N VAL A 20 -13.94 4.93 -48.51
CA VAL A 20 -13.20 5.54 -47.41
C VAL A 20 -12.15 4.53 -46.94
N ILE A 21 -10.91 4.68 -47.40
CA ILE A 21 -9.76 3.95 -46.86
C ILE A 21 -9.51 4.51 -45.45
N VAL A 22 -10.12 3.88 -44.46
CA VAL A 22 -9.80 4.09 -43.05
C VAL A 22 -8.43 3.45 -42.82
N LYS A 23 -7.38 4.28 -42.89
CA LYS A 23 -6.04 3.88 -42.46
C LYS A 23 -6.16 3.56 -40.97
N LYS A 24 -6.23 2.27 -40.62
CA LYS A 24 -6.09 1.84 -39.24
C LYS A 24 -4.69 2.28 -38.83
N PHE A 25 -4.61 3.35 -38.05
CA PHE A 25 -3.43 3.59 -37.25
C PHE A 25 -3.32 2.36 -36.36
N GLU A 26 -2.39 1.46 -36.68
CA GLU A 26 -1.90 0.51 -35.71
C GLU A 26 -1.32 1.36 -34.60
N THR A 27 -2.12 1.61 -33.58
CA THR A 27 -1.63 2.05 -32.30
C THR A 27 -0.68 0.94 -31.88
N GLU A 28 0.62 1.11 -32.13
CA GLU A 28 1.66 0.27 -31.55
C GLU A 28 1.28 0.13 -30.08
N THR A 29 0.78 -1.05 -29.73
CA THR A 29 0.32 -1.34 -28.38
C THR A 29 1.62 -1.54 -27.61
N ARG A 30 2.25 -0.42 -27.24
CA ARG A 30 3.46 -0.43 -26.43
C ARG A 30 3.11 -1.21 -25.19
N GLU A 31 3.84 -2.29 -24.96
CA GLU A 31 3.70 -3.05 -23.73
C GLU A 31 3.80 -2.07 -22.55
N PRO A 32 2.86 -2.12 -21.60
CA PRO A 32 2.89 -1.20 -20.48
C PRO A 32 4.20 -1.39 -19.73
N LEU A 33 4.88 -0.28 -19.40
CA LEU A 33 6.08 -0.32 -18.58
C LEU A 33 5.76 -1.00 -17.24
N VAL A 34 6.26 -2.22 -17.04
CA VAL A 34 6.06 -2.98 -15.80
C VAL A 34 7.11 -2.51 -14.79
N LYS A 35 6.69 -1.74 -13.78
CA LYS A 35 7.54 -1.39 -12.64
C LYS A 35 7.61 -2.58 -11.69
N LEU A 36 8.74 -3.31 -11.75
CA LEU A 36 8.97 -4.45 -10.87
C LEU A 36 8.99 -4.04 -9.41
N SER A 37 8.38 -4.85 -8.53
CA SER A 37 8.54 -4.66 -7.10
C SER A 37 10.01 -4.83 -6.71
N PRO A 38 10.53 -3.99 -5.79
CA PRO A 38 11.88 -4.18 -5.27
C PRO A 38 11.99 -5.53 -4.57
N LYS A 39 13.19 -6.11 -4.59
CA LYS A 39 13.48 -7.30 -3.78
C LYS A 39 13.64 -6.91 -2.31
N PRO A 40 13.20 -7.75 -1.36
CA PRO A 40 13.50 -7.57 0.06
C PRO A 40 15.02 -7.47 0.28
N ILE A 41 15.43 -6.63 1.22
CA ILE A 41 16.84 -6.41 1.57
C ILE A 41 17.34 -7.55 2.47
N ILE A 42 16.46 -8.05 3.35
CA ILE A 42 16.73 -9.17 4.25
C ILE A 42 15.95 -10.41 3.82
N ALA A 43 16.37 -11.57 4.32
CA ALA A 43 15.67 -12.83 4.10
C ALA A 43 14.29 -12.82 4.75
N MET A 44 13.29 -13.24 3.97
CA MET A 44 11.89 -13.32 4.38
C MET A 44 11.47 -14.79 4.49
N GLN A 45 10.52 -15.09 5.38
CA GLN A 45 9.94 -16.41 5.51
C GLN A 45 9.01 -16.73 4.34
N ASP A 46 8.83 -18.03 4.09
CA ASP A 46 7.86 -18.52 3.11
C ASP A 46 6.42 -18.48 3.64
N ASP A 47 6.24 -18.34 4.96
CA ASP A 47 4.93 -18.16 5.58
C ASP A 47 4.45 -16.72 5.39
N PHE A 48 3.21 -16.58 4.94
CA PHE A 48 2.59 -15.29 4.66
C PHE A 48 1.48 -14.97 5.66
N ILE A 49 1.44 -13.70 6.05
CA ILE A 49 0.27 -13.07 6.63
C ILE A 49 -0.74 -12.86 5.51
N ARG A 50 -2.01 -13.14 5.79
CA ARG A 50 -3.13 -12.86 4.88
C ARG A 50 -4.22 -12.10 5.63
N SER A 51 -4.78 -11.04 5.03
CA SER A 51 -5.96 -10.38 5.56
C SER A 51 -7.17 -11.32 5.59
N SER A 52 -8.16 -11.02 6.45
CA SER A 52 -9.42 -11.77 6.50
C SER A 52 -10.16 -11.78 5.17
N GLU A 53 -10.09 -10.68 4.41
CA GLU A 53 -10.70 -10.55 3.09
C GLU A 53 -9.84 -11.18 1.97
N GLY A 54 -8.61 -11.58 2.28
CA GLY A 54 -7.69 -12.19 1.33
C GLY A 54 -7.12 -11.24 0.27
N ASP A 55 -7.29 -9.93 0.45
CA ASP A 55 -6.85 -8.84 -0.44
C ASP A 55 -5.52 -8.20 -0.04
N MET A 56 -4.87 -8.71 1.02
CA MET A 56 -3.55 -8.29 1.41
C MET A 56 -2.76 -9.50 1.87
N ILE A 57 -1.54 -9.64 1.36
CA ILE A 57 -0.55 -10.57 1.86
C ILE A 57 0.77 -9.87 2.17
N ALA A 58 1.50 -10.38 3.14
CA ALA A 58 2.85 -9.91 3.49
C ALA A 58 3.68 -11.06 4.08
N ALA A 59 4.99 -11.05 3.88
CA ALA A 59 5.88 -11.97 4.57
C ALA A 59 6.57 -11.26 5.75
N ILE A 60 7.07 -12.05 6.69
CA ILE A 60 7.87 -11.58 7.83
C ILE A 60 9.32 -12.04 7.70
N PRO A 61 10.29 -11.39 8.36
CA PRO A 61 11.69 -11.78 8.25
C PRO A 61 11.98 -13.17 8.83
N VAL A 62 13.00 -13.86 8.30
CA VAL A 62 13.44 -15.17 8.82
C VAL A 62 13.80 -15.09 10.31
N GLY A 63 13.35 -16.07 11.09
CA GLY A 63 13.64 -16.18 12.53
C GLY A 63 12.67 -15.41 13.43
N TRP A 64 11.71 -14.69 12.85
CA TRP A 64 10.58 -14.11 13.57
C TRP A 64 9.49 -15.17 13.78
N PHE A 65 8.59 -14.93 14.72
CA PHE A 65 7.46 -15.80 14.97
C PHE A 65 6.19 -14.99 15.23
N PHE A 66 5.04 -15.60 14.96
CA PHE A 66 3.74 -15.02 15.23
C PHE A 66 3.38 -15.12 16.70
N VAL A 67 2.83 -14.05 17.25
CA VAL A 67 2.35 -13.99 18.63
C VAL A 67 0.84 -14.23 18.63
N ASP A 68 0.40 -15.31 19.26
CA ASP A 68 -1.00 -15.48 19.61
C ASP A 68 -1.29 -14.67 20.90
N LEU A 69 -2.31 -13.80 20.82
CA LEU A 69 -2.73 -12.97 21.94
C LEU A 69 -4.01 -13.48 22.61
N GLU A 70 -4.52 -14.67 22.26
CA GLU A 70 -5.68 -15.30 22.89
C GLU A 70 -6.89 -14.34 23.03
N GLY A 71 -7.18 -13.58 21.97
CA GLY A 71 -8.28 -12.60 21.93
C GLY A 71 -7.99 -11.25 22.60
N LYS A 72 -6.79 -11.01 23.13
CA LYS A 72 -6.37 -9.71 23.69
C LYS A 72 -5.86 -8.72 22.64
N ALA A 73 -5.83 -9.13 21.37
CA ALA A 73 -5.42 -8.27 20.27
C ALA A 73 -6.38 -7.10 20.10
N SER A 74 -5.85 -5.95 19.66
CA SER A 74 -6.70 -4.79 19.39
C SER A 74 -7.64 -5.07 18.22
N VAL A 75 -8.85 -4.50 18.23
CA VAL A 75 -9.82 -4.66 17.14
C VAL A 75 -9.17 -4.32 15.79
N GLY A 76 -9.37 -5.21 14.82
CA GLY A 76 -8.82 -5.12 13.46
C GLY A 76 -7.40 -5.66 13.30
N THR A 77 -6.73 -6.12 14.36
CA THR A 77 -5.40 -6.74 14.25
C THR A 77 -5.50 -8.04 13.47
N ILE A 78 -4.69 -8.17 12.41
CA ILE A 78 -4.63 -9.32 11.52
C ILE A 78 -3.56 -10.29 12.02
N ALA A 79 -2.37 -9.76 12.28
CA ALA A 79 -1.24 -10.54 12.74
C ALA A 79 -0.28 -9.67 13.55
N ILE A 80 0.43 -10.32 14.47
CA ILE A 80 1.56 -9.75 15.19
C ILE A 80 2.72 -10.73 15.05
N ALA A 81 3.87 -10.25 14.60
CA ALA A 81 5.08 -11.03 14.51
C ALA A 81 6.21 -10.30 15.23
N THR A 82 7.10 -11.03 15.88
CA THR A 82 8.19 -10.43 16.67
C THR A 82 9.48 -11.22 16.54
N THR A 83 10.59 -10.56 16.86
CA THR A 83 11.90 -11.21 16.99
C THR A 83 11.92 -12.15 18.19
N LYS A 84 12.81 -13.15 18.20
CA LYS A 84 13.04 -14.04 19.37
C LYS A 84 13.27 -13.26 20.67
N ASP A 85 13.89 -12.10 20.53
CA ASP A 85 14.24 -11.22 21.64
C ASP A 85 13.11 -10.24 21.99
N TYR A 86 11.97 -10.27 21.31
CA TYR A 86 10.83 -9.37 21.51
C TYR A 86 11.18 -7.87 21.44
N ASN A 87 12.34 -7.52 20.86
CA ASN A 87 12.87 -6.17 20.79
C ASN A 87 12.33 -5.39 19.58
N LEU A 88 11.70 -6.08 18.62
CA LEU A 88 11.12 -5.48 17.43
C LEU A 88 9.90 -6.29 17.00
N THR A 89 8.76 -5.61 16.87
CA THR A 89 7.46 -6.23 16.62
C THR A 89 6.79 -5.61 15.40
N ALA A 90 6.32 -6.43 14.49
CA ALA A 90 5.52 -6.07 13.34
C ALA A 90 4.04 -6.31 13.67
N VAL A 91 3.21 -5.29 13.50
CA VAL A 91 1.76 -5.35 13.72
C VAL A 91 1.06 -5.00 12.42
N PHE A 92 0.17 -5.90 11.98
CA PHE A 92 -0.66 -5.72 10.79
C PHE A 92 -2.10 -5.57 11.21
N LYS A 93 -2.78 -4.56 10.66
CA LYS A 93 -4.10 -4.15 11.11
C LYS A 93 -4.96 -3.68 9.96
N LYS A 94 -6.24 -4.06 9.97
CA LYS A 94 -7.31 -3.44 9.17
C LYS A 94 -7.79 -2.17 9.88
N LEU A 95 -7.79 -1.05 9.16
CA LEU A 95 -8.39 0.19 9.63
C LEU A 95 -9.91 0.14 9.40
N PRO A 96 -10.73 0.58 10.37
CA PRO A 96 -12.17 0.63 10.18
C PRO A 96 -12.51 1.67 9.10
N THR A 97 -13.22 1.24 8.06
CA THR A 97 -13.70 2.15 7.02
C THR A 97 -14.67 3.16 7.62
N SER A 98 -14.45 4.43 7.32
CA SER A 98 -15.29 5.54 7.77
C SER A 98 -15.36 6.62 6.70
N ILE A 99 -16.40 7.46 6.75
CA ILE A 99 -16.56 8.61 5.84
C ILE A 99 -15.35 9.54 5.95
N GLU A 100 -14.81 9.71 7.15
CA GLU A 100 -13.64 10.55 7.40
C GLU A 100 -12.37 9.97 6.76
N LEU A 101 -12.13 8.66 6.91
CA LEU A 101 -10.99 7.99 6.27
C LEU A 101 -11.08 8.08 4.73
N GLU A 102 -12.27 7.83 4.18
CA GLU A 102 -12.52 7.94 2.73
C GLU A 102 -12.31 9.37 2.23
N LYS A 103 -12.75 10.38 2.99
CA LYS A 103 -12.50 11.79 2.68
C LYS A 103 -11.01 12.09 2.65
N ASN A 104 -10.26 11.67 3.67
CA ASN A 104 -8.80 11.86 3.73
C ASN A 104 -8.10 11.20 2.53
N PHE A 105 -8.52 9.99 2.13
CA PHE A 105 -7.97 9.32 0.94
C PHE A 105 -8.32 10.07 -0.35
N LYS A 106 -9.53 10.59 -0.50
CA LYS A 106 -9.92 11.37 -1.68
C LYS A 106 -9.14 12.68 -1.80
N GLU A 107 -8.86 13.33 -0.68
CA GLU A 107 -8.12 14.59 -0.62
C GLU A 107 -6.64 14.42 -0.92
N ASP A 108 -5.98 13.42 -0.32
CA ASP A 108 -4.51 13.34 -0.28
C ASP A 108 -3.97 11.91 -0.41
N LYS A 109 -4.78 11.01 -0.98
CA LYS A 109 -4.42 9.59 -1.24
C LYS A 109 -3.82 8.92 0.00
N GLU A 110 -2.76 8.14 -0.14
CA GLU A 110 -2.17 7.41 0.98
C GLU A 110 -1.57 8.33 2.05
N TYR A 111 -1.18 9.56 1.69
CA TYR A 111 -0.74 10.56 2.66
C TYR A 111 -1.88 11.02 3.57
N GLY A 112 -3.11 11.11 3.03
CA GLY A 112 -4.32 11.34 3.80
C GLY A 112 -4.62 10.20 4.77
N ILE A 113 -4.46 8.95 4.32
CA ILE A 113 -4.58 7.78 5.20
C ILE A 113 -3.56 7.85 6.35
N ALA A 114 -2.32 8.27 6.07
CA ALA A 114 -1.25 8.37 7.07
C ALA A 114 -1.59 9.40 8.16
N LYS A 115 -2.10 10.57 7.77
CA LYS A 115 -2.59 11.60 8.70
C LYS A 115 -3.75 11.09 9.56
N TYR A 116 -4.72 10.43 8.94
CA TYR A 116 -5.87 9.86 9.65
C TYR A 116 -5.42 8.81 10.67
N SER A 117 -4.62 7.83 10.23
CA SER A 117 -4.09 6.75 11.08
C SER A 117 -3.33 7.31 12.29
N TYR A 118 -2.42 8.28 12.08
CA TYR A 118 -1.70 8.91 13.19
C TYR A 118 -2.65 9.64 14.14
N THR A 119 -3.62 10.41 13.62
CA THR A 119 -4.60 11.15 14.44
C THR A 119 -5.37 10.23 15.37
N ILE A 120 -5.81 9.06 14.88
CA ILE A 120 -6.47 8.05 15.72
C ILE A 120 -5.55 7.55 16.84
N LYS A 121 -4.26 7.31 16.56
CA LYS A 121 -3.27 6.89 17.59
C LYS A 121 -3.00 7.98 18.62
N ALA A 122 -2.80 9.22 18.16
CA ALA A 122 -2.58 10.37 19.04
C ALA A 122 -3.77 10.58 19.98
N ASN A 123 -5.00 10.53 19.44
CA ASN A 123 -6.23 10.66 20.24
C ASN A 123 -6.39 9.52 21.25
N LYS A 124 -6.17 8.26 20.82
CA LYS A 124 -6.29 7.10 21.71
C LYS A 124 -5.31 7.13 22.88
N THR A 125 -4.17 7.79 22.71
CA THR A 125 -3.12 7.89 23.74
C THR A 125 -3.16 9.20 24.52
N GLY A 126 -4.16 10.06 24.31
CA GLY A 126 -4.24 11.38 24.95
C GLY A 126 -3.07 12.31 24.58
N GLY A 127 -2.50 12.15 23.38
CA GLY A 127 -1.36 12.93 22.90
C GLY A 127 0.02 12.40 23.34
N ASN A 128 0.09 11.30 24.11
CA ASN A 128 1.37 10.71 24.50
C ASN A 128 2.14 10.08 23.33
N CYS A 129 1.43 9.69 22.27
CA CYS A 129 2.03 9.31 21.00
C CYS A 129 2.32 10.56 20.16
N GLN A 130 3.59 10.88 19.96
CA GLN A 130 4.04 12.06 19.23
C GLN A 130 4.67 11.68 17.89
N LEU A 131 4.38 12.46 16.86
CA LEU A 131 4.96 12.32 15.53
C LEU A 131 6.45 12.70 15.59
N THR A 132 7.33 11.80 15.14
CA THR A 132 8.80 12.01 15.15
C THR A 132 9.38 12.23 13.75
N SER A 133 8.55 12.13 12.70
CA SER A 133 8.93 12.45 11.33
C SER A 133 7.87 13.30 10.64
N LYS A 134 8.20 13.86 9.47
CA LYS A 134 7.14 14.26 8.54
C LYS A 134 6.43 13.01 8.01
N TYR A 135 5.19 13.16 7.59
CA TYR A 135 4.54 12.15 6.77
C TYR A 135 5.31 12.01 5.44
N GLY A 136 5.27 10.83 4.84
CA GLY A 136 6.00 10.51 3.63
C GLY A 136 5.28 9.46 2.79
N MET A 137 5.94 9.04 1.72
CA MET A 137 5.45 8.03 0.79
C MET A 137 6.56 7.03 0.46
N ILE A 138 6.20 5.75 0.34
CA ILE A 138 7.05 4.69 -0.20
C ILE A 138 6.32 4.06 -1.38
N GLU A 139 7.05 3.72 -2.44
CA GLU A 139 6.54 2.95 -3.57
C GLU A 139 7.27 1.60 -3.67
N ALA A 140 6.53 0.52 -3.89
CA ALA A 140 7.08 -0.82 -4.13
C ALA A 140 6.45 -1.45 -5.38
N GLY A 141 7.11 -1.26 -6.53
CA GLY A 141 6.50 -1.55 -7.83
C GLY A 141 5.39 -0.54 -8.12
N ASN A 142 4.17 -1.02 -8.34
CA ASN A 142 2.98 -0.19 -8.54
C ASN A 142 2.24 0.15 -7.23
N LEU A 143 2.65 -0.45 -6.10
CA LEU A 143 2.02 -0.26 -4.81
C LEU A 143 2.55 1.00 -4.13
N LYS A 144 1.68 1.72 -3.43
CA LYS A 144 1.95 3.00 -2.77
C LYS A 144 1.55 2.94 -1.31
N TYR A 145 2.40 3.49 -0.48
CA TYR A 145 2.23 3.48 0.97
C TYR A 145 2.43 4.87 1.52
N GLY A 146 1.46 5.34 2.29
CA GLY A 146 1.62 6.51 3.15
C GLY A 146 2.43 6.09 4.37
N THR A 147 3.39 6.90 4.78
CA THR A 147 4.29 6.54 5.88
C THR A 147 4.42 7.63 6.91
N TYR A 148 4.64 7.24 8.15
CA TYR A 148 5.01 8.16 9.22
C TYR A 148 5.74 7.43 10.34
N ARG A 149 6.38 8.22 11.21
CA ARG A 149 7.05 7.73 12.41
C ARG A 149 6.50 8.41 13.65
N TYR A 150 6.38 7.64 14.73
CA TYR A 150 5.89 8.15 16.00
C TYR A 150 6.61 7.50 17.18
N SER A 151 6.53 8.13 18.35
CA SER A 151 7.10 7.63 19.59
C SER A 151 6.20 7.95 20.79
N ASN A 152 6.20 7.06 21.78
CA ASN A 152 5.64 7.30 23.11
C ASN A 152 6.73 7.48 24.19
N THR A 153 8.00 7.52 23.79
CA THR A 153 9.18 7.65 24.66
C THR A 153 9.98 8.91 24.35
N GLY A 154 9.32 9.95 23.83
CA GLY A 154 9.99 11.21 23.47
C GLY A 154 11.00 11.07 22.32
N GLY A 155 10.87 10.04 21.48
CA GLY A 155 11.72 9.80 20.31
C GLY A 155 12.78 8.72 20.48
N ALA A 156 13.03 8.24 21.70
CA ALA A 156 14.04 7.21 21.96
C ALA A 156 13.73 5.89 21.23
N LEU A 157 12.47 5.47 21.24
CA LEU A 157 11.97 4.34 20.46
C LEU A 157 10.94 4.86 19.46
N THR A 158 11.24 4.70 18.18
CA THR A 158 10.42 5.24 17.10
C THR A 158 9.78 4.13 16.28
N ALA A 159 8.45 4.04 16.33
CA ALA A 159 7.68 3.15 15.49
C ALA A 159 7.62 3.69 14.05
N ARG A 160 7.67 2.78 13.07
CA ARG A 160 7.54 3.08 11.63
C ARG A 160 6.24 2.51 11.11
N THR A 161 5.43 3.33 10.48
CA THR A 161 4.11 2.93 10.00
C THR A 161 4.02 3.11 8.50
N ALA A 162 3.45 2.12 7.82
CA ALA A 162 2.97 2.18 6.44
C ALA A 162 1.46 1.94 6.43
N VAL A 163 0.74 2.73 5.65
CA VAL A 163 -0.70 2.59 5.42
C VAL A 163 -1.00 2.60 3.94
N PHE A 164 -2.04 1.87 3.56
CA PHE A 164 -2.44 1.72 2.17
C PHE A 164 -3.90 1.32 2.07
N LYS A 165 -4.43 1.47 0.85
CA LYS A 165 -5.78 1.05 0.47
C LYS A 165 -5.66 0.00 -0.64
N THR A 166 -6.44 -1.06 -0.54
CA THR A 166 -6.46 -2.14 -1.54
C THR A 166 -7.43 -1.84 -2.67
N ASP A 167 -7.36 -2.65 -3.73
CA ASP A 167 -8.23 -2.53 -4.90
C ASP A 167 -9.71 -2.78 -4.58
N ILE A 168 -10.01 -3.45 -3.47
CA ILE A 168 -11.38 -3.69 -2.98
C ILE A 168 -11.79 -2.74 -1.84
N ASP A 169 -11.19 -1.55 -1.80
CA ASP A 169 -11.54 -0.45 -0.89
C ASP A 169 -11.35 -0.74 0.61
N ASN A 170 -10.53 -1.73 0.98
CA ASN A 170 -10.11 -1.92 2.37
C ASN A 170 -8.87 -1.09 2.68
N TYR A 171 -8.77 -0.66 3.95
CA TYR A 171 -7.66 0.13 4.45
C TYR A 171 -6.84 -0.68 5.44
N TYR A 172 -5.52 -0.68 5.28
CA TYR A 172 -4.61 -1.43 6.12
C TYR A 172 -3.47 -0.56 6.65
N GLU A 173 -2.92 -1.04 7.75
CA GLU A 173 -1.78 -0.48 8.44
C GLU A 173 -0.80 -1.60 8.79
N PHE A 174 0.47 -1.36 8.50
CA PHE A 174 1.60 -2.12 9.01
C PHE A 174 2.45 -1.19 9.87
N THR A 175 2.72 -1.59 11.11
CA THR A 175 3.62 -0.86 12.02
C THR A 175 4.75 -1.74 12.49
N LEU A 176 5.98 -1.27 12.35
CA LEU A 176 7.17 -1.84 12.98
C LEU A 176 7.46 -1.06 14.27
N ILE A 177 7.28 -1.73 15.40
CA ILE A 177 7.35 -1.16 16.75
C ILE A 177 8.60 -1.68 17.45
N PRO A 178 9.55 -0.80 17.76
CA PRO A 178 10.65 -1.15 18.64
C PRO A 178 10.22 -1.23 20.09
N THR A 179 10.71 -2.24 20.81
CA THR A 179 10.42 -2.46 22.24
C THR A 179 11.73 -2.62 22.98
N ASP A 180 11.92 -1.85 24.05
CA ASP A 180 13.07 -2.01 24.94
C ASP A 180 12.76 -3.07 25.99
N ILE A 181 13.47 -4.19 25.91
CA ILE A 181 13.48 -5.25 26.91
C ILE A 181 14.85 -5.24 27.54
N LYS A 182 14.88 -4.96 28.85
CA LYS A 182 16.11 -4.76 29.62
C LYS A 182 17.14 -5.87 29.35
N GLY A 183 18.35 -5.45 28.99
CA GLY A 183 19.50 -6.34 28.83
C GLY A 183 19.68 -6.92 27.43
N MET A 184 18.83 -6.57 26.46
CA MET A 184 18.99 -7.02 25.07
C MET A 184 19.40 -5.89 24.14
N SER A 185 20.29 -6.22 23.19
CA SER A 185 20.68 -5.30 22.14
C SER A 185 19.50 -5.02 21.23
N PHE A 186 19.35 -3.76 20.84
CA PHE A 186 18.28 -3.29 20.00
C PHE A 186 18.79 -3.07 18.56
N PRO A 187 18.06 -3.48 17.50
CA PRO A 187 18.52 -3.30 16.13
C PRO A 187 18.78 -1.83 15.80
N THR A 188 19.81 -1.54 15.00
CA THR A 188 20.13 -0.16 14.64
C THR A 188 18.99 0.49 13.85
N GLU A 189 18.94 1.81 13.79
CA GLU A 189 17.96 2.54 12.98
C GLU A 189 18.00 2.12 11.50
N VAL A 190 19.18 1.78 10.98
CA VAL A 190 19.37 1.29 9.61
C VAL A 190 18.80 -0.12 9.45
N ASP A 191 19.03 -1.00 10.41
CA ASP A 191 18.49 -2.36 10.38
C ASP A 191 16.96 -2.34 10.44
N GLN A 192 16.40 -1.54 11.33
CA GLN A 192 14.94 -1.36 11.42
C GLN A 192 14.35 -0.81 10.12
N GLU A 193 15.02 0.15 9.48
CA GLU A 193 14.58 0.67 8.19
C GLU A 193 14.65 -0.38 7.07
N ASN A 194 15.70 -1.20 7.05
CA ASN A 194 15.86 -2.29 6.09
C ASN A 194 14.80 -3.38 6.31
N ILE A 195 14.50 -3.72 7.56
CA ILE A 195 13.40 -4.65 7.92
C ILE A 195 12.06 -4.07 7.46
N PHE A 196 11.77 -2.82 7.79
CA PHE A 196 10.53 -2.14 7.42
C PHE A 196 10.31 -2.14 5.91
N LYS A 197 11.32 -1.75 5.14
CA LYS A 197 11.27 -1.75 3.66
C LYS A 197 11.17 -3.15 3.08
N SER A 198 11.82 -4.14 3.68
CA SER A 198 11.77 -5.53 3.22
C SER A 198 10.37 -6.12 3.39
N ILE A 199 9.71 -5.86 4.53
CA ILE A 199 8.32 -6.25 4.74
C ILE A 199 7.42 -5.59 3.69
N ILE A 200 7.55 -4.27 3.47
CA ILE A 200 6.79 -3.55 2.43
C ILE A 200 7.05 -4.13 1.03
N ALA A 201 8.28 -4.50 0.71
CA ALA A 201 8.62 -5.08 -0.59
C ALA A 201 7.92 -6.42 -0.85
N THR A 202 7.57 -7.16 0.20
CA THR A 202 6.83 -8.43 0.10
C THR A 202 5.32 -8.26 0.02
N MET A 203 4.80 -7.07 0.35
CA MET A 203 3.36 -6.83 0.36
C MET A 203 2.77 -6.92 -1.05
N LYS A 204 1.57 -7.50 -1.14
CA LYS A 204 0.72 -7.52 -2.33
C LYS A 204 -0.71 -7.22 -1.92
N TYR A 205 -1.39 -6.41 -2.73
CA TYR A 205 -2.80 -6.06 -2.61
C TYR A 205 -3.32 -5.48 -3.92
#